data_AF-A0A9E4MAS7-F1
#
_entry.id   AF-A0A9E4MAS7-F1
#
_cell.length_a   1.000
_cell.length_b   1.000
_cell.length_c   1.000
_cell.angle_alpha   90.00
_cell.angle_beta   90.00
_cell.angle_gamma   90.00
#
_symmetry.space_group_name_H-M   'P 1'
#
loop_
_entity.id
_entity.type
_entity.pdbx_description
1 polymer ?
#
loop_
_entity_poly.entity_id
_entity_poly.type
_entity_poly.pdbx_seq_one_letter_code
_entity_poly.pdbx_strand_id
1 'polypeptide(L)'
;MIVMAIAAVACSGGAPPPPPVAADAQAIVEYLADDALEGRMTGSPGIRMAADYIIGQLEAIGAQPLPGVGGYRQAFDYTAGVTDAGTTVEIIRDDGTPLRHPDGGGNLARALAFSENGTVEGPLVFAGYGLVVPETDGFSYDSYATLDVTDKIVVVLRYFPEDAEGDLRATLARYGGLRDKAFVARERGAAGLIVVIGPRSPNAGDLVPLTFDTAVADSGIVAATVDGRMAKAIIESTGRSLVEVQASLDTANPHVTGFDLPLTAAIDVKLESSEATGNNVLGYLPPTGSAVVDEPYVMLGAHYDHLGHGRVDSLARAAEAGEVHNGADDNASGVAAVLSAGGQLASAQRDRGVILAFWSGEELGLLGSRDFVEQAPVPIDQIAAYLNFDMVGRLRDNTLSVQAVGSSSIWTDLVEELNGPFGFELSFVADPYLPTDSRELNAAAVPTLAFFTGSHEDYHRPTDDADALNYEGLERISGLATAVAAHLANAAEPPDFIEVVQGVRQTGQAVMRIFTGTIPDYASEAEGLLLSGVIAGGPAQAAGLQGGDLIVSLAGQTIANIYDYTYALDLLKVGEPAEVIFVRDGERITAELIPEARE
;
A
#
# COMPACT_ATOMS: atom_id res chain seq x y z
N MET A 1 -14.01 61.44 35.03
CA MET A 1 -13.68 60.61 33.85
C MET A 1 -12.23 60.18 33.99
N ILE A 2 -12.01 58.98 34.50
CA ILE A 2 -10.71 58.31 34.48
C ILE A 2 -10.99 57.01 33.74
N VAL A 3 -10.47 56.90 32.52
CA VAL A 3 -10.59 55.68 31.70
C VAL A 3 -9.40 54.79 32.05
N MET A 4 -9.70 53.65 32.64
CA MET A 4 -8.75 52.59 32.96
C MET A 4 -8.52 51.77 31.68
N ALA A 5 -7.31 51.76 31.15
CA ALA A 5 -6.93 50.88 30.05
C ALA A 5 -6.54 49.52 30.63
N ILE A 6 -7.34 48.49 30.34
CA ILE A 6 -7.02 47.09 30.60
C ILE A 6 -6.18 46.61 29.42
N ALA A 7 -4.90 46.32 29.65
CA ALA A 7 -4.08 45.57 28.71
C ALA A 7 -4.39 44.09 28.89
N ALA A 8 -5.08 43.50 27.92
CA ALA A 8 -5.24 42.05 27.82
C ALA A 8 -3.89 41.45 27.37
N VAL A 9 -3.27 40.66 28.24
CA VAL A 9 -2.16 39.77 27.87
C VAL A 9 -2.80 38.60 27.13
N ALA A 10 -2.62 38.55 25.81
CA ALA A 10 -2.92 37.37 25.04
C ALA A 10 -1.84 36.32 25.35
N CYS A 11 -2.19 35.29 26.10
CA CYS A 11 -1.41 34.06 26.16
C CYS A 11 -1.56 33.35 24.82
N SER A 12 -0.58 33.50 23.93
CA SER A 12 -0.36 32.56 22.84
C SER A 12 0.00 31.22 23.48
N GLY A 13 -0.88 30.23 23.38
CA GLY A 13 -0.56 28.84 23.69
C GLY A 13 0.50 28.35 22.71
N GLY A 14 1.77 28.52 23.07
CA GLY A 14 2.88 27.83 22.42
C GLY A 14 2.88 26.38 22.86
N ALA A 15 3.22 25.48 21.93
CA ALA A 15 3.47 24.08 22.23
C ALA A 15 4.44 23.94 23.42
N PRO A 16 4.27 22.94 24.30
CA PRO A 16 5.22 22.69 25.37
C PRO A 16 6.63 22.50 24.79
N PRO A 17 7.69 23.03 25.43
CA PRO A 17 9.05 22.76 25.00
C PRO A 17 9.31 21.25 25.04
N PRO A 18 10.04 20.67 24.08
CA PRO A 18 10.32 19.25 24.07
C PRO A 18 11.03 18.87 25.39
N PRO A 19 10.61 17.77 26.05
CA PRO A 19 11.29 17.29 27.24
C PRO A 19 12.76 16.95 26.90
N PRO A 20 13.70 17.11 27.85
CA PRO A 20 15.07 16.64 27.66
C PRO A 20 15.06 15.13 27.39
N VAL A 21 16.03 14.66 26.60
CA VAL A 21 16.21 13.24 26.21
C VAL A 21 15.81 12.31 27.33
N ALA A 22 14.67 11.67 27.15
CA ALA A 22 14.31 10.56 27.97
C ALA A 22 14.57 9.33 27.11
N ALA A 23 15.49 8.47 27.56
CA ALA A 23 15.51 7.05 27.20
C ALA A 23 14.28 6.34 27.79
N ASP A 24 13.13 7.00 27.79
CA ASP A 24 11.86 6.55 28.35
C ASP A 24 10.91 6.39 27.18
N ALA A 25 10.76 5.13 26.73
CA ALA A 25 9.88 4.81 25.62
C ALA A 25 8.44 5.27 25.87
N GLN A 26 8.00 5.32 27.13
CA GLN A 26 6.65 5.78 27.48
C GLN A 26 6.46 7.26 27.14
N ALA A 27 7.39 8.12 27.52
CA ALA A 27 7.30 9.55 27.22
C ALA A 27 7.33 9.86 25.71
N ILE A 28 8.04 9.04 24.93
CA ILE A 28 8.07 9.15 23.46
C ILE A 28 6.71 8.75 22.88
N VAL A 29 6.19 7.59 23.29
CA VAL A 29 4.87 7.12 22.83
C VAL A 29 3.78 8.10 23.20
N GLU A 30 3.72 8.54 24.47
CA GLU A 30 2.69 9.48 24.95
C GLU A 30 2.71 10.80 24.16
N TYR A 31 3.88 11.30 23.77
CA TYR A 31 3.94 12.50 22.94
C TYR A 31 3.47 12.23 21.51
N LEU A 32 3.98 11.15 20.90
CA LEU A 32 3.69 10.87 19.50
C LEU A 32 2.21 10.55 19.34
N ALA A 33 1.65 9.70 20.19
CA ALA A 33 0.26 9.26 20.21
C ALA A 33 -0.72 10.25 20.87
N ASP A 34 -0.34 11.51 21.05
CA ASP A 34 -1.26 12.54 21.56
C ASP A 34 -2.22 13.02 20.46
N ASP A 35 -3.50 13.18 20.79
CA ASP A 35 -4.54 13.72 19.88
C ASP A 35 -4.13 15.07 19.24
N ALA A 36 -3.28 15.86 19.90
CA ALA A 36 -2.76 17.12 19.38
C ALA A 36 -1.90 16.95 18.11
N LEU A 37 -1.40 15.74 17.84
CA LEU A 37 -0.70 15.38 16.62
C LEU A 37 -1.65 14.85 15.53
N GLU A 38 -2.97 14.89 15.76
CA GLU A 38 -4.02 14.63 14.75
C GLU A 38 -3.79 13.34 13.96
N GLY A 39 -3.22 12.32 14.60
CA GLY A 39 -2.94 11.00 14.03
C GLY A 39 -1.87 10.96 12.94
N ARG A 40 -1.03 12.00 12.83
CA ARG A 40 0.22 12.02 12.05
C ARG A 40 0.08 11.58 10.58
N MET A 41 -1.04 11.87 9.92
CA MET A 41 -1.18 11.63 8.47
C MET A 41 -0.05 12.29 7.69
N THR A 42 0.54 11.57 6.72
CA THR A 42 1.60 12.10 5.87
C THR A 42 1.19 13.44 5.24
N GLY A 43 2.10 14.43 5.27
CA GLY A 43 1.86 15.81 4.84
C GLY A 43 1.07 16.72 5.80
N SER A 44 0.45 16.18 6.86
CA SER A 44 -0.35 16.95 7.83
C SER A 44 0.48 17.90 8.73
N PRO A 45 -0.15 18.82 9.48
CA PRO A 45 0.53 19.56 10.55
C PRO A 45 1.06 18.65 11.66
N GLY A 46 0.28 17.61 12.05
CA GLY A 46 0.62 16.69 13.12
C GLY A 46 1.91 15.90 12.88
N ILE A 47 2.10 15.36 11.68
CA ILE A 47 3.35 14.66 11.34
C ILE A 47 4.56 15.61 11.32
N ARG A 48 4.37 16.89 10.98
CA ARG A 48 5.47 17.89 11.05
C ARG A 48 5.93 18.11 12.49
N MET A 49 4.98 18.17 13.43
CA MET A 49 5.25 18.25 14.87
C MET A 49 5.95 16.99 15.38
N ALA A 50 5.49 15.80 14.95
CA ALA A 50 6.15 14.53 15.26
C ALA A 50 7.62 14.53 14.78
N ALA A 51 7.86 14.95 13.54
CA ALA A 51 9.19 15.03 12.99
C ALA A 51 10.08 16.05 13.72
N ASP A 52 9.56 17.22 14.11
CA ASP A 52 10.32 18.19 14.91
C ASP A 52 10.70 17.62 16.28
N TYR A 53 9.80 16.85 16.89
CA TYR A 53 10.08 16.14 18.14
C TYR A 53 11.18 15.08 17.96
N ILE A 54 11.08 14.22 16.93
CA ILE A 54 12.07 13.19 16.62
C ILE A 54 13.44 13.83 16.34
N ILE A 55 13.49 14.93 15.59
CA ILE A 55 14.73 15.69 15.34
C ILE A 55 15.33 16.19 16.65
N GLY A 56 14.51 16.73 17.56
CA GLY A 56 14.97 17.14 18.89
C GLY A 56 15.56 15.98 19.70
N GLN A 57 14.99 14.78 19.62
CA GLN A 57 15.54 13.58 20.26
C GLN A 57 16.88 13.17 19.62
N LEU A 58 16.96 13.17 18.29
CA LEU A 58 18.17 12.87 17.53
C LEU A 58 19.33 13.82 17.87
N GLU A 59 19.07 15.13 17.85
CA GLU A 59 20.07 16.16 18.21
C GLU A 59 20.60 15.93 19.63
N ALA A 60 19.72 15.57 20.54
CA ALA A 60 20.05 15.49 21.95
C ALA A 60 20.75 14.18 22.33
N ILE A 61 20.65 13.11 21.53
CA ILE A 61 21.57 11.96 21.57
C ILE A 61 22.88 12.20 20.78
N GLY A 62 23.04 13.36 20.16
CA GLY A 62 24.24 13.74 19.41
C GLY A 62 24.32 13.16 17.99
N ALA A 63 23.22 12.65 17.45
CA ALA A 63 23.14 12.26 16.05
C ALA A 63 23.27 13.50 15.15
N GLN A 64 23.87 13.34 13.98
CA GLN A 64 24.03 14.37 12.96
C GLN A 64 23.05 14.10 11.81
N PRO A 65 22.78 15.09 10.94
CA PRO A 65 22.13 14.81 9.66
C PRO A 65 22.89 13.74 8.87
N LEU A 66 22.16 12.86 8.18
CA LEU A 66 22.76 11.86 7.30
C LEU A 66 23.57 12.54 6.19
N PRO A 67 24.80 12.07 5.87
CA PRO A 67 25.55 12.56 4.72
C PRO A 67 24.72 12.43 3.43
N GLY A 68 24.82 13.41 2.54
CA GLY A 68 24.02 13.47 1.31
C GLY A 68 22.68 14.17 1.47
N VAL A 69 22.20 14.37 2.70
CA VAL A 69 20.95 15.09 3.01
C VAL A 69 21.27 16.48 3.58
N GLY A 70 20.51 17.51 3.18
CA GLY A 70 20.75 18.90 3.60
C GLY A 70 20.45 19.22 5.08
N GLY A 71 19.91 18.25 5.82
CA GLY A 71 19.50 18.33 7.22
C GLY A 71 18.92 16.98 7.65
N TYR A 72 18.17 16.94 8.77
CA TYR A 72 17.52 15.69 9.19
C TYR A 72 16.33 15.30 8.31
N ARG A 73 15.76 16.23 7.54
CA ARG A 73 14.59 15.94 6.70
C ARG A 73 15.01 15.63 5.28
N GLN A 74 14.62 14.45 4.79
CA GLN A 74 14.62 14.13 3.36
C GLN A 74 13.20 14.27 2.85
N ALA A 75 12.97 15.19 1.92
CA ALA A 75 11.66 15.44 1.34
C ALA A 75 11.42 14.55 0.12
N PHE A 76 10.18 14.12 -0.04
CA PHE A 76 9.69 13.40 -1.22
C PHE A 76 8.31 13.92 -1.60
N ASP A 77 7.99 13.91 -2.89
CA ASP A 77 6.69 14.32 -3.38
C ASP A 77 5.77 13.10 -3.55
N TYR A 78 4.49 13.27 -3.27
CA TYR A 78 3.49 12.23 -3.43
C TYR A 78 2.11 12.80 -3.71
N THR A 79 1.26 11.99 -4.34
CA THR A 79 -0.15 12.32 -4.51
C THR A 79 -0.89 12.18 -3.18
N ALA A 80 -1.33 13.29 -2.59
CA ALA A 80 -2.09 13.32 -1.33
C ALA A 80 -3.60 13.13 -1.49
N GLY A 81 -4.07 13.05 -2.72
CA GLY A 81 -5.49 12.92 -3.01
C GLY A 81 -5.81 13.13 -4.47
N VAL A 82 -7.05 12.82 -4.81
CA VAL A 82 -7.61 13.10 -6.12
C VAL A 82 -8.95 13.81 -5.93
N THR A 83 -9.22 14.80 -6.77
CA THR A 83 -10.48 15.52 -6.78
C THR A 83 -11.11 15.44 -8.17
N ASP A 84 -12.43 15.34 -8.20
CA ASP A 84 -13.17 15.42 -9.45
C ASP A 84 -13.47 16.90 -9.78
N ALA A 85 -12.77 17.42 -10.78
CA ALA A 85 -12.81 18.82 -11.23
C ALA A 85 -13.97 19.11 -12.21
N GLY A 86 -14.93 18.20 -12.33
CA GLY A 86 -16.15 18.40 -13.12
C GLY A 86 -16.32 17.36 -14.21
N THR A 87 -16.18 16.09 -13.85
CA THR A 87 -16.50 14.95 -14.69
C THR A 87 -17.95 14.98 -15.10
N THR A 88 -18.21 14.72 -16.38
CA THR A 88 -19.57 14.66 -16.93
C THR A 88 -19.84 13.33 -17.59
N VAL A 89 -21.05 12.82 -17.40
CA VAL A 89 -21.57 11.66 -18.11
C VAL A 89 -22.88 12.08 -18.76
N GLU A 90 -22.88 12.17 -20.08
CA GLU A 90 -24.07 12.43 -20.89
C GLU A 90 -24.54 11.14 -21.54
N ILE A 91 -25.84 10.85 -21.45
CA ILE A 91 -26.42 9.65 -22.06
C ILE A 91 -27.59 10.08 -22.93
N ILE A 92 -27.59 9.61 -24.18
CA ILE A 92 -28.61 9.92 -25.19
C ILE A 92 -29.27 8.63 -25.67
N ARG A 93 -30.54 8.75 -26.03
CA ARG A 93 -31.29 7.69 -26.73
C ARG A 93 -30.95 7.71 -28.22
N ASP A 94 -31.26 6.63 -28.93
CA ASP A 94 -31.11 6.51 -30.38
C ASP A 94 -31.84 7.61 -31.18
N ASP A 95 -32.88 8.23 -30.59
CA ASP A 95 -33.61 9.36 -31.19
C ASP A 95 -32.93 10.73 -30.99
N GLY A 96 -31.75 10.75 -30.35
CA GLY A 96 -30.97 11.94 -30.05
C GLY A 96 -31.45 12.72 -28.82
N THR A 97 -32.45 12.23 -28.08
CA THR A 97 -32.92 12.89 -26.86
C THR A 97 -32.09 12.49 -25.64
N PRO A 98 -31.77 13.43 -24.72
CA PRO A 98 -31.08 13.10 -23.48
C PRO A 98 -31.90 12.12 -22.63
N LEU A 99 -31.23 11.10 -22.10
CA LEU A 99 -31.78 10.23 -21.07
C LEU A 99 -31.91 11.04 -19.77
N ARG A 100 -33.15 11.23 -19.35
CA ARG A 100 -33.50 11.93 -18.12
C ARG A 100 -34.32 11.00 -17.25
N HIS A 101 -34.10 11.08 -15.94
CA HIS A 101 -34.91 10.35 -14.98
C HIS A 101 -36.36 10.89 -14.94
N PRO A 102 -37.39 10.01 -14.84
CA PRO A 102 -38.79 10.42 -14.82
C PRO A 102 -39.16 11.37 -13.66
N ASP A 103 -38.50 11.21 -12.51
CA ASP A 103 -38.87 11.93 -11.28
C ASP A 103 -38.37 13.39 -11.22
N GLY A 104 -37.61 13.84 -12.23
CA GLY A 104 -37.06 15.20 -12.28
C GLY A 104 -35.89 15.42 -11.30
N GLY A 105 -34.83 16.08 -11.79
CA GLY A 105 -33.60 16.33 -11.02
C GLY A 105 -32.36 16.31 -11.92
N GLY A 106 -31.25 16.86 -11.43
CA GLY A 106 -29.94 16.68 -12.08
C GLY A 106 -29.45 15.25 -11.85
N ASN A 107 -28.89 14.63 -12.89
CA ASN A 107 -28.19 13.36 -12.77
C ASN A 107 -26.81 13.64 -12.17
N LEU A 108 -26.40 12.85 -11.17
CA LEU A 108 -25.06 12.96 -10.60
C LEU A 108 -24.15 11.93 -11.27
N ALA A 109 -22.97 12.40 -11.63
CA ALA A 109 -21.88 11.59 -12.11
C ALA A 109 -20.59 12.00 -11.38
N ARG A 110 -19.63 11.09 -11.31
CA ARG A 110 -18.31 11.33 -10.77
C ARG A 110 -17.29 10.41 -11.42
N ALA A 111 -16.05 10.84 -11.58
CA ALA A 111 -14.96 9.94 -11.96
C ALA A 111 -14.67 8.90 -10.87
N LEU A 112 -14.15 7.74 -11.27
CA LEU A 112 -13.51 6.80 -10.35
C LEU A 112 -12.05 7.20 -10.15
N ALA A 113 -11.50 7.03 -8.94
CA ALA A 113 -10.17 7.55 -8.59
C ALA A 113 -9.02 7.06 -9.48
N PHE A 114 -9.16 5.85 -10.04
CA PHE A 114 -8.17 5.24 -10.94
C PHE A 114 -8.39 5.56 -12.42
N SER A 115 -9.44 6.31 -12.78
CA SER A 115 -9.78 6.58 -14.18
C SER A 115 -8.67 7.34 -14.88
N GLU A 116 -8.48 7.03 -16.17
CA GLU A 116 -7.72 7.91 -17.06
C GLU A 116 -8.48 9.24 -17.26
N ASN A 117 -7.75 10.34 -17.36
CA ASN A 117 -8.30 11.62 -17.78
C ASN A 117 -8.52 11.63 -19.29
N GLY A 118 -9.75 11.92 -19.73
CA GLY A 118 -10.04 11.92 -21.15
C GLY A 118 -11.53 11.94 -21.46
N THR A 119 -11.82 11.96 -22.76
CA THR A 119 -13.19 11.91 -23.28
C THR A 119 -13.39 10.68 -24.13
N VAL A 120 -14.45 9.93 -23.87
CA VAL A 120 -14.85 8.77 -24.69
C VAL A 120 -16.34 8.87 -25.02
N GLU A 121 -16.69 8.43 -26.23
CA GLU A 121 -18.08 8.36 -26.67
C GLU A 121 -18.33 7.00 -27.31
N GLY A 122 -19.44 6.36 -26.97
CA GLY A 122 -19.77 5.06 -27.52
C GLY A 122 -21.13 4.53 -27.10
N PRO A 123 -21.63 3.49 -27.81
CA PRO A 123 -22.85 2.80 -27.42
C PRO A 123 -22.68 2.13 -26.05
N LEU A 124 -23.78 1.99 -25.31
CA LEU A 124 -23.79 1.36 -24.00
C LEU A 124 -24.07 -0.16 -24.09
N VAL A 125 -23.40 -0.93 -23.24
CA VAL A 125 -23.67 -2.36 -23.04
C VAL A 125 -23.66 -2.67 -21.55
N PHE A 126 -24.66 -3.40 -21.05
CA PHE A 126 -24.71 -3.82 -19.66
C PHE A 126 -24.05 -5.19 -19.50
N ALA A 127 -23.00 -5.28 -18.68
CA ALA A 127 -22.24 -6.51 -18.43
C ALA A 127 -22.41 -7.04 -17.01
N GLY A 128 -23.60 -6.90 -16.40
CA GLY A 128 -23.87 -7.46 -15.07
C GLY A 128 -22.94 -6.90 -14.01
N TYR A 129 -22.23 -7.77 -13.28
CA TYR A 129 -21.20 -7.36 -12.31
C TYR A 129 -19.82 -7.12 -12.95
N GLY A 130 -19.63 -7.35 -14.25
CA GLY A 130 -18.34 -7.14 -14.93
C GLY A 130 -17.23 -8.08 -14.46
N LEU A 131 -17.60 -9.27 -13.96
CA LEU A 131 -16.67 -10.28 -13.43
C LEU A 131 -16.22 -11.25 -14.51
N VAL A 132 -14.96 -11.67 -14.43
CA VAL A 132 -14.43 -12.86 -15.10
C VAL A 132 -13.72 -13.68 -14.03
N VAL A 133 -14.30 -14.83 -13.67
CA VAL A 133 -13.75 -15.80 -12.73
C VAL A 133 -13.30 -17.02 -13.53
N PRO A 134 -12.02 -17.39 -13.50
CA PRO A 134 -11.51 -18.52 -14.27
C PRO A 134 -11.97 -19.86 -13.66
N GLU A 135 -12.12 -20.89 -14.50
CA GLU A 135 -12.49 -22.25 -14.05
C GLU A 135 -11.52 -22.85 -13.03
N THR A 136 -10.27 -22.37 -12.99
CA THR A 136 -9.22 -22.80 -12.07
C THR A 136 -9.56 -22.56 -10.61
N ASP A 137 -10.44 -21.59 -10.31
CA ASP A 137 -10.90 -21.29 -8.96
C ASP A 137 -12.12 -22.11 -8.53
N GLY A 138 -12.39 -23.23 -9.24
CA GLY A 138 -13.46 -24.18 -8.90
C GLY A 138 -14.88 -23.70 -9.25
N PHE A 139 -15.01 -22.47 -9.74
CA PHE A 139 -16.25 -21.86 -10.19
C PHE A 139 -15.96 -20.86 -11.32
N SER A 140 -16.62 -21.02 -12.46
CA SER A 140 -16.46 -20.11 -13.61
C SER A 140 -17.64 -19.18 -13.75
N TYR A 141 -17.35 -17.90 -13.97
CA TYR A 141 -18.34 -16.86 -14.16
C TYR A 141 -17.76 -15.77 -15.06
N ASP A 142 -18.29 -15.65 -16.27
CA ASP A 142 -17.83 -14.65 -17.24
C ASP A 142 -19.01 -13.77 -17.67
N SER A 143 -19.01 -12.52 -17.21
CA SER A 143 -20.04 -11.53 -17.51
C SER A 143 -20.06 -11.09 -18.98
N TYR A 144 -18.98 -11.37 -19.72
CA TYR A 144 -18.72 -10.94 -21.09
C TYR A 144 -18.85 -12.08 -22.11
N ALA A 145 -19.06 -13.34 -21.66
CA ALA A 145 -19.01 -14.53 -22.51
C ALA A 145 -19.86 -14.48 -23.79
N THR A 146 -20.96 -13.71 -23.77
CA THR A 146 -21.86 -13.53 -24.92
C THR A 146 -22.01 -12.07 -25.37
N LEU A 147 -21.12 -11.18 -24.94
CA LEU A 147 -21.21 -9.75 -25.19
C LEU A 147 -20.05 -9.26 -26.04
N ASP A 148 -20.38 -8.54 -27.11
CA ASP A 148 -19.40 -7.71 -27.80
C ASP A 148 -19.36 -6.34 -27.12
N VAL A 149 -18.21 -6.00 -26.54
CA VAL A 149 -17.97 -4.73 -25.85
C VAL A 149 -16.93 -3.86 -26.54
N THR A 150 -16.44 -4.30 -27.70
CA THR A 150 -15.42 -3.58 -28.49
C THR A 150 -15.92 -2.19 -28.86
N ASP A 151 -15.14 -1.16 -28.54
CA ASP A 151 -15.46 0.27 -28.76
C ASP A 151 -16.76 0.73 -28.08
N LYS A 152 -17.27 -0.02 -27.09
CA LYS A 152 -18.47 0.31 -26.32
C LYS A 152 -18.11 0.80 -24.93
N ILE A 153 -19.02 1.56 -24.34
CA ILE A 153 -18.94 1.92 -22.91
C ILE A 153 -19.71 0.85 -22.13
N VAL A 154 -19.01 0.14 -21.25
CA VAL A 154 -19.58 -0.94 -20.45
C VAL A 154 -20.20 -0.39 -19.18
N VAL A 155 -21.43 -0.82 -18.88
CA VAL A 155 -22.14 -0.52 -17.63
C VAL A 155 -22.10 -1.76 -16.74
N VAL A 156 -21.59 -1.62 -15.52
CA VAL A 156 -21.49 -2.72 -14.54
C VAL A 156 -22.03 -2.32 -13.17
N LEU A 157 -22.49 -3.32 -12.43
CA LEU A 157 -22.83 -3.20 -11.01
C LEU A 157 -21.55 -3.18 -10.16
N ARG A 158 -21.53 -2.34 -9.11
CA ARG A 158 -20.54 -2.41 -8.02
C ARG A 158 -20.69 -3.76 -7.29
N TYR A 159 -19.61 -4.20 -6.63
CA TYR A 159 -19.52 -5.46 -5.90
C TYR A 159 -19.59 -6.71 -6.79
N PHE A 160 -20.27 -7.75 -6.32
CA PHE A 160 -20.40 -9.07 -6.90
C PHE A 160 -21.77 -9.64 -6.46
N PRO A 161 -22.22 -10.79 -7.00
CA PRO A 161 -23.51 -11.38 -6.64
C PRO A 161 -23.80 -11.43 -5.13
N GLU A 162 -24.84 -10.70 -4.68
CA GLU A 162 -25.06 -10.42 -3.25
C GLU A 162 -25.56 -11.64 -2.46
N ASP A 163 -26.26 -12.58 -3.12
CA ASP A 163 -26.79 -13.79 -2.48
C ASP A 163 -25.73 -14.92 -2.41
N ALA A 164 -24.47 -14.65 -2.79
CA ALA A 164 -23.38 -15.61 -2.66
C ALA A 164 -22.96 -15.79 -1.19
N GLU A 165 -22.80 -17.05 -0.77
CA GLU A 165 -22.42 -17.46 0.58
C GLU A 165 -21.18 -18.37 0.57
N GLY A 166 -20.52 -18.49 1.74
CA GLY A 166 -19.40 -19.42 1.95
C GLY A 166 -18.22 -19.20 1.00
N ASP A 167 -17.64 -20.29 0.50
CA ASP A 167 -16.47 -20.28 -0.38
C ASP A 167 -16.72 -19.50 -1.67
N LEU A 168 -17.94 -19.60 -2.24
CA LEU A 168 -18.31 -18.88 -3.45
C LEU A 168 -18.25 -17.35 -3.25
N ARG A 169 -18.68 -16.87 -2.08
CA ARG A 169 -18.57 -15.46 -1.71
C ARG A 169 -17.10 -15.02 -1.66
N ALA A 170 -16.25 -15.83 -1.04
CA ALA A 170 -14.82 -15.56 -0.94
C ALA A 170 -14.17 -15.50 -2.33
N THR A 171 -14.49 -16.43 -3.22
CA THR A 171 -14.01 -16.43 -4.61
C THR A 171 -14.47 -15.19 -5.37
N LEU A 172 -15.77 -14.89 -5.37
CA LEU A 172 -16.32 -13.72 -6.09
C LEU A 172 -15.79 -12.39 -5.57
N ALA A 173 -15.55 -12.28 -4.25
CA ALA A 173 -15.01 -11.08 -3.64
C ALA A 173 -13.62 -10.72 -4.18
N ARG A 174 -12.79 -11.70 -4.56
CA ARG A 174 -11.45 -11.48 -5.13
C ARG A 174 -11.49 -10.75 -6.47
N TYR A 175 -12.51 -11.01 -7.28
CA TYR A 175 -12.69 -10.41 -8.61
C TYR A 175 -13.64 -9.19 -8.57
N GLY A 176 -14.13 -8.84 -7.38
CA GLY A 176 -15.12 -7.78 -7.17
C GLY A 176 -14.53 -6.36 -7.09
N GLY A 177 -13.20 -6.21 -7.14
CA GLY A 177 -12.52 -4.92 -7.11
C GLY A 177 -12.88 -4.03 -8.30
N LEU A 178 -12.80 -2.72 -8.13
CA LEU A 178 -13.12 -1.79 -9.21
C LEU A 178 -12.07 -1.79 -10.32
N ARG A 179 -10.79 -1.89 -9.94
CA ARG A 179 -9.68 -2.00 -10.89
C ARG A 179 -9.74 -3.32 -11.67
N ASP A 180 -10.11 -4.44 -11.04
CA ASP A 180 -10.34 -5.71 -11.74
C ASP A 180 -11.39 -5.55 -12.86
N LYS A 181 -12.52 -4.92 -12.55
CA LYS A 181 -13.59 -4.67 -13.54
C LYS A 181 -13.13 -3.73 -14.66
N ALA A 182 -12.35 -2.71 -14.33
CA ALA A 182 -11.79 -1.78 -15.30
C ALA A 182 -10.81 -2.47 -16.24
N PHE A 183 -9.88 -3.25 -15.69
CA PHE A 183 -8.94 -4.07 -16.44
C PHE A 183 -9.68 -5.02 -17.38
N VAL A 184 -10.61 -5.82 -16.86
CA VAL A 184 -11.38 -6.78 -17.66
C VAL A 184 -12.15 -6.09 -18.79
N ALA A 185 -12.80 -4.95 -18.51
CA ALA A 185 -13.52 -4.20 -19.55
C ALA A 185 -12.57 -3.73 -20.65
N ARG A 186 -11.42 -3.15 -20.28
CA ARG A 186 -10.39 -2.66 -21.19
C ARG A 186 -9.81 -3.77 -22.06
N GLU A 187 -9.43 -4.90 -21.46
CA GLU A 187 -8.86 -6.04 -22.21
C GLU A 187 -9.88 -6.69 -23.17
N ARG A 188 -11.18 -6.51 -22.92
CA ARG A 188 -12.24 -6.92 -23.85
C ARG A 188 -12.53 -5.86 -24.93
N GLY A 189 -11.77 -4.76 -24.96
CA GLY A 189 -11.86 -3.70 -25.96
C GLY A 189 -12.87 -2.60 -25.64
N ALA A 190 -13.33 -2.47 -24.39
CA ALA A 190 -14.24 -1.39 -24.01
C ALA A 190 -13.56 -0.02 -24.16
N ALA A 191 -14.31 0.95 -24.69
CA ALA A 191 -13.89 2.34 -24.79
C ALA A 191 -14.01 3.09 -23.45
N GLY A 192 -14.86 2.62 -22.54
CA GLY A 192 -15.04 3.23 -21.22
C GLY A 192 -15.87 2.38 -20.27
N LEU A 193 -15.93 2.79 -19.00
CA LEU A 193 -16.63 2.08 -17.94
C LEU A 193 -17.57 3.01 -17.16
N ILE A 194 -18.80 2.56 -16.92
CA ILE A 194 -19.75 3.17 -15.99
C ILE A 194 -20.07 2.16 -14.89
N VAL A 195 -19.77 2.53 -13.65
CA VAL A 195 -20.08 1.72 -12.46
C VAL A 195 -21.30 2.28 -11.73
N VAL A 196 -22.25 1.41 -11.41
CA VAL A 196 -23.45 1.78 -10.66
C VAL A 196 -23.60 0.92 -9.41
N ILE A 197 -24.00 1.54 -8.29
CA ILE A 197 -24.32 0.79 -7.07
C ILE A 197 -25.77 0.32 -7.15
N GLY A 198 -25.95 -1.00 -7.29
CA GLY A 198 -27.26 -1.61 -7.51
C GLY A 198 -28.21 -1.43 -6.32
N PRO A 199 -29.54 -1.46 -6.55
CA PRO A 199 -30.54 -1.29 -5.50
C PRO A 199 -30.57 -2.38 -4.42
N ARG A 200 -29.91 -3.52 -4.64
CA ARG A 200 -29.77 -4.62 -3.66
C ARG A 200 -28.38 -4.63 -3.00
N SER A 201 -27.50 -3.70 -3.34
CA SER A 201 -26.15 -3.61 -2.80
C SER A 201 -26.07 -2.68 -1.59
N PRO A 202 -25.00 -2.78 -0.77
CA PRO A 202 -24.66 -1.75 0.20
C PRO A 202 -24.54 -0.37 -0.46
N ASN A 203 -24.98 0.69 0.24
CA ASN A 203 -24.98 2.07 -0.28
C ASN A 203 -25.76 2.26 -1.60
N ALA A 204 -26.86 1.50 -1.74
CA ALA A 204 -27.71 1.46 -2.92
C ALA A 204 -28.02 2.86 -3.49
N GLY A 205 -27.63 3.07 -4.74
CA GLY A 205 -27.91 4.28 -5.50
C GLY A 205 -27.02 5.48 -5.21
N ASP A 206 -26.08 5.37 -4.28
CA ASP A 206 -25.03 6.38 -4.09
C ASP A 206 -23.99 6.32 -5.22
N LEU A 207 -23.20 7.38 -5.34
CA LEU A 207 -21.99 7.35 -6.16
C LEU A 207 -20.91 6.57 -5.44
N VAL A 208 -20.08 5.85 -6.19
CA VAL A 208 -18.83 5.31 -5.65
C VAL A 208 -18.02 6.48 -5.02
N PRO A 209 -17.58 6.36 -3.76
CA PRO A 209 -16.81 7.41 -3.11
C PRO A 209 -15.48 7.61 -3.85
N LEU A 210 -15.04 8.86 -3.93
CA LEU A 210 -13.69 9.18 -4.40
C LEU A 210 -12.73 8.92 -3.24
N THR A 211 -12.36 7.66 -3.04
CA THR A 211 -11.31 7.27 -2.12
C THR A 211 -9.98 7.35 -2.86
N PHE A 212 -9.00 8.02 -2.25
CA PHE A 212 -7.64 8.00 -2.77
C PHE A 212 -7.19 6.54 -2.88
N ASP A 213 -6.71 6.20 -4.07
CA ASP A 213 -6.20 4.89 -4.41
C ASP A 213 -4.67 5.03 -4.35
N THR A 214 -4.02 4.27 -3.48
CA THR A 214 -2.56 4.34 -3.26
C THR A 214 -1.75 3.87 -4.47
N ALA A 215 -2.45 3.37 -5.50
CA ALA A 215 -1.91 3.06 -6.81
C ALA A 215 -1.44 4.31 -7.58
N VAL A 216 -0.15 4.35 -7.91
CA VAL A 216 0.53 5.45 -8.63
C VAL A 216 0.01 5.63 -10.07
N ALA A 217 -0.52 4.59 -10.71
CA ALA A 217 -0.92 4.60 -12.12
C ALA A 217 -2.44 4.52 -12.36
N ASP A 218 -2.92 5.22 -13.39
CA ASP A 218 -4.30 5.10 -13.90
C ASP A 218 -4.56 3.73 -14.56
N SER A 219 -5.83 3.37 -14.73
CA SER A 219 -6.22 2.07 -15.27
C SER A 219 -6.14 1.94 -16.80
N GLY A 220 -5.72 2.98 -17.53
CA GLY A 220 -5.74 3.02 -19.00
C GLY A 220 -7.15 2.90 -19.60
N ILE A 221 -8.17 3.33 -18.84
CA ILE A 221 -9.57 3.39 -19.30
C ILE A 221 -10.29 4.54 -18.61
N VAL A 222 -11.12 5.26 -19.36
CA VAL A 222 -12.00 6.31 -18.82
C VAL A 222 -13.17 5.67 -18.10
N ALA A 223 -13.27 5.93 -16.80
CA ALA A 223 -14.20 5.27 -15.90
C ALA A 223 -14.91 6.26 -14.96
N ALA A 224 -16.24 6.16 -14.92
CA ALA A 224 -17.09 7.01 -14.09
C ALA A 224 -18.13 6.19 -13.32
N THR A 225 -18.72 6.80 -12.30
CA THR A 225 -19.89 6.31 -11.59
C THR A 225 -21.06 7.26 -11.80
N VAL A 226 -22.27 6.70 -11.88
CA VAL A 226 -23.52 7.46 -11.92
C VAL A 226 -24.45 7.01 -10.81
N ASP A 227 -25.30 7.91 -10.35
CA ASP A 227 -26.23 7.61 -9.26
C ASP A 227 -27.28 6.55 -9.64
N GLY A 228 -27.94 6.00 -8.61
CA GLY A 228 -28.95 4.95 -8.79
C GLY A 228 -30.14 5.37 -9.66
N ARG A 229 -30.44 6.67 -9.73
CA ARG A 229 -31.48 7.22 -10.59
C ARG A 229 -31.08 7.07 -12.05
N MET A 230 -29.86 7.45 -12.41
CA MET A 230 -29.34 7.25 -13.76
C MET A 230 -29.23 5.75 -14.08
N ALA A 231 -28.69 4.94 -13.17
CA ALA A 231 -28.59 3.49 -13.34
C ALA A 231 -29.95 2.85 -13.67
N LYS A 232 -30.99 3.24 -12.94
CA LYS A 232 -32.37 2.78 -13.17
C LYS A 232 -32.86 3.19 -14.56
N ALA A 233 -32.67 4.45 -14.96
CA ALA A 233 -33.10 4.94 -16.27
C ALA A 233 -32.38 4.23 -17.43
N ILE A 234 -31.09 3.89 -17.26
CA ILE A 234 -30.31 3.13 -18.25
C ILE A 234 -30.95 1.75 -18.48
N ILE A 235 -31.18 0.98 -17.42
CA ILE A 235 -31.74 -0.38 -17.55
C ILE A 235 -33.21 -0.39 -17.97
N GLU A 236 -34.02 0.55 -17.46
CA GLU A 236 -35.44 0.64 -17.83
C GLU A 236 -35.67 1.05 -19.29
N SER A 237 -34.65 1.60 -19.97
CA SER A 237 -34.72 1.86 -21.42
C SER A 237 -34.97 0.59 -22.25
N THR A 238 -34.63 -0.59 -21.74
CA THR A 238 -34.90 -1.89 -22.38
C THR A 238 -36.23 -2.51 -21.93
N GLY A 239 -37.03 -1.80 -21.11
CA GLY A 239 -38.25 -2.33 -20.49
C GLY A 239 -37.99 -3.32 -19.34
N ARG A 240 -36.77 -3.36 -18.80
CA ARG A 240 -36.38 -4.24 -17.68
C ARG A 240 -36.30 -3.46 -16.37
N SER A 241 -36.61 -4.08 -15.24
CA SER A 241 -36.41 -3.48 -13.91
C SER A 241 -34.97 -3.70 -13.43
N LEU A 242 -34.26 -2.64 -13.02
CA LEU A 242 -32.90 -2.76 -12.46
C LEU A 242 -32.86 -3.69 -11.23
N VAL A 243 -33.88 -3.64 -10.37
CA VAL A 243 -33.96 -4.50 -9.17
C VAL A 243 -34.08 -5.98 -9.57
N GLU A 244 -34.89 -6.29 -10.58
CA GLU A 244 -35.10 -7.66 -11.05
C GLU A 244 -33.88 -8.19 -11.81
N VAL A 245 -33.24 -7.33 -12.61
CA VAL A 245 -31.98 -7.65 -13.29
C VAL A 245 -30.89 -7.98 -12.27
N GLN A 246 -30.69 -7.12 -11.25
CA GLN A 246 -29.71 -7.41 -10.20
C GLN A 246 -30.06 -8.68 -9.43
N ALA A 247 -31.32 -8.87 -9.02
CA ALA A 247 -31.73 -10.08 -8.31
C ALA A 247 -31.46 -11.37 -9.10
N SER A 248 -31.56 -11.34 -10.44
CA SER A 248 -31.22 -12.48 -11.27
C SER A 248 -29.71 -12.79 -11.27
N LEU A 249 -28.88 -11.76 -11.21
CA LEU A 249 -27.42 -11.87 -11.15
C LEU A 249 -26.92 -12.28 -9.75
N ASP A 250 -27.62 -11.87 -8.69
CA ASP A 250 -27.24 -12.13 -7.29
C ASP A 250 -27.17 -13.60 -6.92
N THR A 251 -27.87 -14.45 -7.68
CA THR A 251 -27.79 -15.91 -7.57
C THR A 251 -26.46 -16.50 -8.04
N ALA A 252 -25.54 -15.67 -8.55
CA ALA A 252 -24.28 -16.06 -9.19
C ALA A 252 -24.47 -17.09 -10.33
N ASN A 253 -25.62 -17.09 -10.99
CA ASN A 253 -25.87 -18.01 -12.10
C ASN A 253 -25.02 -17.61 -13.33
N PRO A 254 -24.06 -18.43 -13.78
CA PRO A 254 -23.16 -18.10 -14.89
C PRO A 254 -23.86 -18.05 -16.25
N HIS A 255 -25.13 -18.46 -16.34
CA HIS A 255 -25.93 -18.38 -17.55
C HIS A 255 -26.72 -17.07 -17.68
N VAL A 256 -26.73 -16.22 -16.65
CA VAL A 256 -27.34 -14.89 -16.74
C VAL A 256 -26.35 -13.96 -17.39
N THR A 257 -26.69 -13.49 -18.59
CA THR A 257 -25.82 -12.68 -19.43
C THR A 257 -26.24 -11.21 -19.41
N GLY A 258 -25.28 -10.35 -19.74
CA GLY A 258 -25.58 -8.95 -20.01
C GLY A 258 -26.36 -8.75 -21.30
N PHE A 259 -26.52 -7.49 -21.72
CA PHE A 259 -27.29 -7.14 -22.90
C PHE A 259 -26.94 -5.74 -23.42
N ASP A 260 -27.11 -5.53 -24.73
CA ASP A 260 -26.98 -4.20 -25.34
C ASP A 260 -28.05 -3.24 -24.81
N LEU A 261 -27.67 -1.97 -24.68
CA LEU A 261 -28.55 -0.88 -24.29
C LEU A 261 -28.79 0.03 -25.52
N PRO A 262 -30.03 0.45 -25.81
CA PRO A 262 -30.36 1.35 -26.92
C PRO A 262 -30.02 2.81 -26.60
N LEU A 263 -28.77 3.03 -26.18
CA LEU A 263 -28.26 4.27 -25.62
C LEU A 263 -26.81 4.47 -26.06
N THR A 264 -26.43 5.73 -26.24
CA THR A 264 -25.02 6.16 -26.42
C THR A 264 -24.66 7.05 -25.24
N ALA A 265 -23.42 6.95 -24.76
CA ALA A 265 -22.90 7.82 -23.72
C ALA A 265 -21.65 8.55 -24.18
N ALA A 266 -21.46 9.76 -23.66
CA ALA A 266 -20.20 10.49 -23.68
C ALA A 266 -19.75 10.70 -22.23
N ILE A 267 -18.53 10.28 -21.92
CA ILE A 267 -17.89 10.44 -20.62
C ILE A 267 -16.71 11.39 -20.81
N ASP A 268 -16.64 12.46 -20.02
CA ASP A 268 -15.51 13.39 -19.97
C ASP A 268 -15.01 13.43 -18.53
N VAL A 269 -13.91 12.72 -18.25
CA VAL A 269 -13.31 12.60 -16.91
C VAL A 269 -12.28 13.72 -16.71
N LYS A 270 -12.38 14.38 -15.55
CA LYS A 270 -11.48 15.43 -15.10
C LYS A 270 -11.11 15.21 -13.64
N LEU A 271 -10.08 14.41 -13.42
CA LEU A 271 -9.41 14.24 -12.15
C LEU A 271 -8.24 15.20 -12.03
N GLU A 272 -8.16 15.90 -10.92
CA GLU A 272 -7.01 16.68 -10.50
C GLU A 272 -6.36 15.98 -9.31
N SER A 273 -5.11 15.54 -9.47
CA SER A 273 -4.28 15.06 -8.37
C SER A 273 -3.86 16.25 -7.51
N SER A 274 -3.89 16.08 -6.20
CA SER A 274 -3.29 17.02 -5.26
C SER A 274 -1.95 16.49 -4.82
N GLU A 275 -0.88 17.09 -5.32
CA GLU A 275 0.48 16.79 -4.86
C GLU A 275 0.72 17.37 -3.47
N ALA A 276 1.44 16.64 -2.63
CA ALA A 276 1.97 17.10 -1.37
C ALA A 276 3.40 16.58 -1.17
N THR A 277 4.06 17.12 -0.14
CA THR A 277 5.44 16.74 0.20
C THR A 277 5.46 16.04 1.54
N GLY A 278 5.95 14.80 1.54
CA GLY A 278 6.28 14.01 2.72
C GLY A 278 7.72 14.28 3.18
N ASN A 279 8.06 13.86 4.39
CA ASN A 279 9.44 13.98 4.87
C ASN A 279 9.84 12.73 5.66
N ASN A 280 10.90 12.04 5.25
CA ASN A 280 11.62 11.15 6.14
C ASN A 280 12.43 11.97 7.15
N VAL A 281 12.68 11.42 8.34
CA VAL A 281 13.63 11.98 9.31
C VAL A 281 14.81 11.03 9.46
N LEU A 282 16.01 11.50 9.19
CA LEU A 282 17.23 10.69 9.11
C LEU A 282 18.31 11.26 10.04
N GLY A 283 18.66 10.48 11.07
CA GLY A 283 19.79 10.73 11.96
C GLY A 283 20.97 9.82 11.67
N TYR A 284 22.18 10.30 11.96
CA TYR A 284 23.41 9.57 11.73
C TYR A 284 24.36 9.67 12.93
N LEU A 285 24.73 8.52 13.47
CA LEU A 285 25.78 8.39 14.49
C LEU A 285 27.07 7.94 13.77
N PRO A 286 28.08 8.82 13.63
CA PRO A 286 29.33 8.44 12.99
C PRO A 286 30.04 7.31 13.77
N PRO A 287 30.88 6.51 13.11
CA PRO A 287 31.72 5.54 13.79
C PRO A 287 32.65 6.25 14.79
N THR A 288 32.90 5.59 15.92
CA THR A 288 33.88 6.07 16.92
C THR A 288 35.27 5.51 16.68
N GLY A 289 35.36 4.40 15.95
CA GLY A 289 36.60 3.77 15.50
C GLY A 289 37.24 4.44 14.28
N SER A 290 38.45 4.00 13.95
CA SER A 290 39.15 4.34 12.69
C SER A 290 39.31 3.14 11.77
N ALA A 291 38.61 2.05 12.09
CA ALA A 291 38.60 0.85 11.26
C ALA A 291 37.99 1.19 9.91
N VAL A 292 38.64 0.73 8.84
CA VAL A 292 38.04 0.71 7.52
C VAL A 292 37.32 -0.63 7.42
N VAL A 293 36.01 -0.58 7.26
CA VAL A 293 35.13 -1.76 7.22
C VAL A 293 34.31 -1.72 5.94
N ASP A 294 34.04 -2.89 5.38
CA ASP A 294 33.10 -3.04 4.27
C ASP A 294 31.68 -2.77 4.76
N GLU A 295 30.86 -2.15 3.91
CA GLU A 295 29.48 -1.75 4.22
C GLU A 295 29.41 -0.93 5.54
N PRO A 296 29.88 0.34 5.52
CA PRO A 296 30.14 1.13 6.72
C PRO A 296 28.89 1.61 7.48
N TYR A 297 27.68 1.19 7.09
CA TYR A 297 26.43 1.64 7.72
C TYR A 297 25.62 0.47 8.27
N VAL A 298 25.14 0.59 9.50
CA VAL A 298 24.02 -0.21 10.04
C VAL A 298 22.82 0.70 10.19
N MET A 299 21.64 0.25 9.78
CA MET A 299 20.44 1.09 9.77
C MET A 299 19.37 0.50 10.68
N LEU A 300 18.72 1.37 11.47
CA LEU A 300 17.53 1.05 12.25
C LEU A 300 16.42 1.98 11.78
N GLY A 301 15.20 1.47 11.61
CA GLY A 301 14.09 2.31 11.23
C GLY A 301 12.71 1.87 11.68
N ALA A 302 11.80 2.83 11.67
CA ALA A 302 10.39 2.71 11.99
C ALA A 302 9.64 3.82 11.22
N HIS A 303 8.46 3.56 10.69
CA HIS A 303 7.62 4.67 10.22
C HIS A 303 7.14 5.53 11.39
N TYR A 304 6.67 6.74 11.10
CA TYR A 304 6.16 7.66 12.12
C TYR A 304 4.89 8.41 11.68
N ASP A 305 4.39 8.13 10.47
CA ASP A 305 3.08 8.55 10.00
C ASP A 305 2.00 7.53 10.39
N HIS A 306 0.76 7.99 10.57
CA HIS A 306 -0.38 7.11 10.81
C HIS A 306 -1.65 7.65 10.11
N LEU A 307 -2.82 7.07 10.36
CA LEU A 307 -4.04 7.27 9.56
C LEU A 307 -4.79 8.60 9.76
N GLY A 308 -4.30 9.50 10.61
CA GLY A 308 -4.98 10.77 10.89
C GLY A 308 -6.38 10.58 11.47
N HIS A 309 -7.41 10.96 10.70
CA HIS A 309 -8.83 10.75 11.07
C HIS A 309 -9.46 9.50 10.41
N GLY A 310 -8.64 8.56 9.93
CA GLY A 310 -9.11 7.27 9.41
C GLY A 310 -9.83 7.35 8.06
N ARG A 311 -9.31 8.16 7.12
CA ARG A 311 -9.90 8.30 5.77
C ARG A 311 -9.47 7.20 4.79
N VAL A 312 -8.34 6.56 5.06
CA VAL A 312 -7.71 5.50 4.26
C VAL A 312 -7.39 4.36 5.22
N ASP A 313 -7.63 3.12 4.78
CA ASP A 313 -7.30 1.85 5.46
C ASP A 313 -7.66 1.74 6.97
N SER A 314 -8.63 2.54 7.41
CA SER A 314 -9.15 2.54 8.78
C SER A 314 -10.03 1.32 9.06
N LEU A 315 -9.82 0.71 10.22
CA LEU A 315 -10.66 -0.34 10.77
C LEU A 315 -11.64 0.19 11.82
N ALA A 316 -11.84 1.52 11.89
CA ALA A 316 -12.72 2.18 12.84
C ALA A 316 -14.15 1.64 12.77
N ARG A 317 -14.76 1.42 13.94
CA ARG A 317 -16.17 1.07 14.03
C ARG A 317 -17.03 2.29 13.71
N ALA A 318 -18.30 2.07 13.38
CA ALA A 318 -19.22 3.17 13.05
C ALA A 318 -19.33 4.26 14.15
N ALA A 319 -19.11 3.90 15.41
CA ALA A 319 -19.11 4.85 16.53
C ALA A 319 -17.82 5.67 16.65
N GLU A 320 -16.74 5.21 16.01
CA GLU A 320 -15.37 5.76 16.04
C GLU A 320 -15.07 6.58 14.77
N ALA A 321 -16.07 6.77 13.91
CA ALA A 321 -15.90 7.36 12.59
C ALA A 321 -15.42 8.82 12.67
N GLY A 322 -14.24 9.09 12.10
CA GLY A 322 -13.62 10.41 12.07
C GLY A 322 -12.86 10.78 13.35
N GLU A 323 -12.75 9.88 14.33
CA GLU A 323 -11.87 10.06 15.49
C GLU A 323 -10.40 9.96 15.09
N VAL A 324 -9.52 10.48 15.94
CA VAL A 324 -8.08 10.50 15.70
C VAL A 324 -7.53 9.08 15.87
N HIS A 325 -6.72 8.65 14.92
CA HIS A 325 -5.98 7.39 14.96
C HIS A 325 -4.58 7.72 15.46
N ASN A 326 -4.30 7.40 16.72
CA ASN A 326 -3.05 7.83 17.37
C ASN A 326 -1.86 6.92 17.07
N GLY A 327 -2.05 5.67 16.65
CA GLY A 327 -0.96 4.80 16.20
C GLY A 327 0.09 4.58 17.29
N ALA A 328 -0.34 4.29 18.52
CA ALA A 328 0.58 4.11 19.64
C ALA A 328 1.45 2.86 19.46
N ASP A 329 0.86 1.73 19.09
CA ASP A 329 1.64 0.55 18.72
C ASP A 329 2.14 0.66 17.29
N ASP A 330 1.23 1.03 16.39
CA ASP A 330 1.41 1.01 14.94
C ASP A 330 2.28 2.12 14.39
N ASN A 331 2.89 2.93 15.26
CA ASN A 331 4.29 3.22 14.99
C ASN A 331 5.02 3.87 16.15
N ALA A 332 4.32 4.57 17.05
CA ALA A 332 5.02 5.31 18.10
C ALA A 332 5.91 4.38 18.95
N SER A 333 5.51 3.12 19.13
CA SER A 333 6.31 2.07 19.76
C SER A 333 7.63 1.79 19.01
N GLY A 334 7.60 1.69 17.68
CA GLY A 334 8.78 1.51 16.84
C GLY A 334 9.72 2.70 16.88
N VAL A 335 9.17 3.92 16.79
CA VAL A 335 9.93 5.18 16.92
C VAL A 335 10.64 5.23 18.28
N ALA A 336 9.93 4.88 19.36
CA ALA A 336 10.51 4.81 20.70
C ALA A 336 11.64 3.78 20.81
N ALA A 337 11.48 2.60 20.19
CA ALA A 337 12.51 1.58 20.18
C ALA A 337 13.79 2.02 19.44
N VAL A 338 13.64 2.64 18.26
CA VAL A 338 14.77 3.16 17.47
C VAL A 338 15.49 4.30 18.19
N LEU A 339 14.76 5.24 18.80
CA LEU A 339 15.36 6.33 19.57
C LEU A 339 16.07 5.84 20.84
N SER A 340 15.48 4.89 21.57
CA SER A 340 16.09 4.27 22.75
C SER A 340 17.39 3.54 22.38
N ALA A 341 17.36 2.73 21.30
CA ALA A 341 18.54 2.06 20.78
C ALA A 341 19.60 3.05 20.31
N GLY A 342 19.20 4.10 19.58
CA GLY A 342 20.09 5.17 19.13
C GLY A 342 20.81 5.87 20.29
N GLY A 343 20.09 6.18 21.38
CA GLY A 343 20.68 6.80 22.57
C GLY A 343 21.73 5.92 23.25
N GLN A 344 21.47 4.61 23.36
CA GLN A 344 22.44 3.65 23.89
C GLN A 344 23.65 3.49 22.97
N LEU A 345 23.39 3.33 21.66
CA LEU A 345 24.43 3.18 20.65
C LEU A 345 25.32 4.40 20.57
N ALA A 346 24.80 5.62 20.72
CA ALA A 346 25.57 6.87 20.65
C ALA A 346 26.76 6.89 21.63
N SER A 347 26.62 6.25 22.79
CA SER A 347 27.67 6.13 23.81
C SER A 347 28.55 4.87 23.69
N ALA A 348 28.20 3.95 22.80
CA ALA A 348 28.93 2.70 22.59
C ALA A 348 30.12 2.86 21.63
N GLN A 349 31.06 1.93 21.66
CA GLN A 349 32.08 1.81 20.60
C GLN A 349 31.41 1.28 19.32
N ARG A 350 31.73 1.87 18.17
CA ARG A 350 31.17 1.49 16.86
C ARG A 350 32.23 1.66 15.77
N ASP A 351 32.47 0.61 14.98
CA ASP A 351 33.35 0.66 13.82
C ASP A 351 32.58 1.05 12.54
N ARG A 352 31.27 0.76 12.47
CA ARG A 352 30.32 1.29 11.47
C ARG A 352 29.57 2.50 11.99
N GLY A 353 29.15 3.37 11.08
CA GLY A 353 28.17 4.40 11.39
C GLY A 353 26.77 3.78 11.54
N VAL A 354 25.92 4.41 12.35
CA VAL A 354 24.53 3.98 12.54
C VAL A 354 23.59 5.03 11.96
N ILE A 355 22.70 4.60 11.07
CA ILE A 355 21.63 5.41 10.51
C ILE A 355 20.36 5.12 11.31
N LEU A 356 19.69 6.17 11.78
CA LEU A 356 18.40 6.11 12.45
C LEU A 356 17.38 6.75 11.52
N ALA A 357 16.49 5.95 10.94
CA ALA A 357 15.56 6.41 9.91
C ALA A 357 14.11 6.32 10.38
N PHE A 358 13.37 7.41 10.18
CA PHE A 358 11.96 7.48 10.49
C PHE A 358 11.18 7.80 9.22
N TRP A 359 10.33 6.88 8.82
CA TRP A 359 9.67 6.88 7.51
C TRP A 359 8.32 7.58 7.55
N SER A 360 8.03 8.36 6.52
CA SER A 360 6.70 8.94 6.29
C SER A 360 6.11 8.29 5.04
N GLY A 361 4.79 8.16 5.01
CA GLY A 361 4.06 7.61 3.87
C GLY A 361 4.07 6.09 3.82
N GLU A 362 4.36 5.41 4.93
CA GLU A 362 4.28 3.96 5.04
C GLU A 362 2.83 3.51 4.79
N GLU A 363 1.89 4.17 5.48
CA GLU A 363 0.44 3.97 5.43
C GLU A 363 -0.18 4.26 4.06
N LEU A 364 0.57 4.96 3.21
CA LEU A 364 0.19 5.31 1.84
C LEU A 364 0.88 4.41 0.81
N GLY A 365 1.59 3.37 1.25
CA GLY A 365 2.26 2.39 0.40
C GLY A 365 3.78 2.53 0.35
N LEU A 366 4.44 2.67 1.51
CA LEU A 366 5.91 2.68 1.68
C LEU A 366 6.63 3.82 0.93
N LEU A 367 5.97 4.97 0.79
CA LEU A 367 6.44 6.07 -0.07
C LEU A 367 7.81 6.61 0.38
N GLY A 368 8.01 6.79 1.68
CA GLY A 368 9.24 7.35 2.23
C GLY A 368 10.45 6.44 2.12
N SER A 369 10.32 5.16 2.48
CA SER A 369 11.43 4.20 2.37
C SER A 369 11.80 3.90 0.93
N ARG A 370 10.82 3.89 0.02
CA ARG A 370 11.04 3.81 -1.43
C ARG A 370 11.87 4.99 -1.93
N ASP A 371 11.44 6.22 -1.65
CA ASP A 371 12.16 7.42 -2.07
C ASP A 371 13.61 7.43 -1.53
N PHE A 372 13.83 6.93 -0.31
CA PHE A 372 15.17 6.79 0.23
C PHE A 372 16.05 5.85 -0.60
N VAL A 373 15.53 4.68 -0.99
CA VAL A 373 16.25 3.71 -1.82
C VAL A 373 16.53 4.30 -3.21
N GLU A 374 15.58 4.98 -3.81
CA GLU A 374 15.69 5.59 -5.14
C GLU A 374 16.69 6.75 -5.18
N GLN A 375 16.61 7.67 -4.21
CA GLN A 375 17.53 8.80 -4.11
C GLN A 375 18.94 8.36 -3.67
N ALA A 376 19.04 7.24 -2.93
CA ALA A 376 20.28 6.67 -2.41
C ALA A 376 21.21 7.73 -1.79
N PRO A 377 20.78 8.45 -0.73
CA PRO A 377 21.59 9.52 -0.11
C PRO A 377 22.95 9.01 0.39
N VAL A 378 23.01 7.72 0.73
CA VAL A 378 24.22 6.91 0.79
C VAL A 378 24.07 5.76 -0.21
N PRO A 379 25.17 5.23 -0.80
CA PRO A 379 25.09 4.05 -1.66
C PRO A 379 24.42 2.89 -0.93
N ILE A 380 23.37 2.32 -1.52
CA ILE A 380 22.54 1.30 -0.85
C ILE A 380 23.34 0.03 -0.57
N ASP A 381 24.27 -0.31 -1.47
CA ASP A 381 25.24 -1.40 -1.33
C ASP A 381 26.30 -1.18 -0.23
N GLN A 382 26.25 -0.05 0.49
CA GLN A 382 27.09 0.22 1.67
C GLN A 382 26.35 0.06 3.00
N ILE A 383 25.07 -0.30 2.97
CA ILE A 383 24.28 -0.58 4.17
C ILE A 383 24.40 -2.07 4.49
N ALA A 384 25.08 -2.39 5.59
CA ALA A 384 25.34 -3.77 6.01
C ALA A 384 24.08 -4.52 6.44
N ALA A 385 23.14 -3.81 7.07
CA ALA A 385 21.86 -4.37 7.48
C ALA A 385 20.85 -3.28 7.81
N TYR A 386 19.58 -3.62 7.68
CA TYR A 386 18.44 -2.81 8.11
C TYR A 386 17.60 -3.54 9.15
N LEU A 387 17.43 -2.93 10.33
CA LEU A 387 16.57 -3.42 11.41
C LEU A 387 15.28 -2.61 11.46
N ASN A 388 14.14 -3.24 11.20
CA ASN A 388 12.82 -2.60 11.16
C ASN A 388 12.06 -2.81 12.48
N PHE A 389 11.38 -1.76 12.95
CA PHE A 389 10.57 -1.77 14.17
C PHE A 389 9.17 -1.25 13.85
N ASP A 390 8.21 -2.16 13.86
CA ASP A 390 6.83 -1.92 13.50
C ASP A 390 5.95 -2.75 14.46
N MET A 391 4.96 -2.12 15.10
CA MET A 391 4.10 -2.71 16.13
C MET A 391 4.86 -3.53 17.18
N VAL A 392 5.75 -2.87 17.94
CA VAL A 392 6.64 -3.50 18.95
C VAL A 392 6.25 -3.20 20.40
N GLY A 393 5.13 -2.53 20.63
CA GLY A 393 4.62 -2.13 21.94
C GLY A 393 3.58 -3.07 22.55
N ARG A 394 3.04 -4.06 21.81
CA ARG A 394 1.94 -4.93 22.28
C ARG A 394 2.36 -6.35 22.62
N LEU A 395 3.57 -6.51 23.18
CA LEU A 395 4.11 -7.81 23.61
C LEU A 395 3.11 -8.58 24.50
N ARG A 396 2.73 -9.78 24.05
CA ARG A 396 1.83 -10.73 24.74
C ARG A 396 2.53 -12.07 24.94
N ASP A 397 2.22 -12.71 26.06
CA ASP A 397 2.71 -14.06 26.38
C ASP A 397 4.24 -14.21 26.27
N ASN A 398 4.99 -13.11 26.47
CA ASN A 398 6.44 -13.04 26.33
C ASN A 398 6.99 -13.48 24.95
N THR A 399 6.13 -13.56 23.92
CA THR A 399 6.49 -14.00 22.58
C THR A 399 6.87 -12.81 21.70
N LEU A 400 8.10 -12.82 21.17
CA LEU A 400 8.59 -11.82 20.22
C LEU A 400 8.74 -12.45 18.84
N SER A 401 8.05 -11.90 17.85
CA SER A 401 8.22 -12.30 16.46
C SER A 401 9.42 -11.58 15.85
N VAL A 402 10.34 -12.35 15.28
CA VAL A 402 11.52 -11.86 14.57
C VAL A 402 11.40 -12.34 13.14
N GLN A 403 11.16 -11.41 12.23
CA GLN A 403 10.79 -11.64 10.85
C GLN A 403 11.94 -11.27 9.89
N ALA A 404 11.78 -11.63 8.62
CA ALA A 404 12.81 -11.53 7.59
C ALA A 404 14.11 -12.31 7.89
N VAL A 405 14.10 -13.30 8.80
CA VAL A 405 15.32 -14.03 9.15
C VAL A 405 15.93 -14.83 8.00
N GLY A 406 15.21 -15.03 6.90
CA GLY A 406 15.73 -15.66 5.70
C GLY A 406 16.66 -14.77 4.89
N SER A 407 16.65 -13.44 5.09
CA SER A 407 17.46 -12.48 4.32
C SER A 407 18.96 -12.56 4.60
N SER A 408 19.38 -13.30 5.63
CA SER A 408 20.79 -13.55 5.96
C SER A 408 20.95 -14.87 6.71
N SER A 409 22.10 -15.53 6.56
CA SER A 409 22.38 -16.80 7.23
C SER A 409 22.55 -16.66 8.74
N ILE A 410 22.88 -15.46 9.23
CA ILE A 410 23.29 -15.23 10.61
C ILE A 410 22.13 -14.95 11.58
N TRP A 411 20.95 -14.58 11.07
CA TRP A 411 19.90 -13.93 11.87
C TRP A 411 19.38 -14.76 13.03
N THR A 412 19.02 -16.02 12.79
CA THR A 412 18.46 -16.89 13.82
C THR A 412 19.46 -17.08 14.96
N ASP A 413 20.68 -17.53 14.65
CA ASP A 413 21.72 -17.82 15.64
C ASP A 413 22.13 -16.56 16.42
N LEU A 414 22.29 -15.43 15.72
CA LEU A 414 22.66 -14.16 16.33
C LEU A 414 21.62 -13.68 17.34
N VAL A 415 20.34 -13.69 16.94
CA VAL A 415 19.26 -13.21 17.82
C VAL A 415 19.05 -14.18 18.99
N GLU A 416 19.14 -15.49 18.78
CA GLU A 416 19.08 -16.47 19.87
C GLU A 416 20.22 -16.27 20.88
N GLU A 417 21.44 -16.06 20.41
CA GLU A 417 22.60 -15.81 21.28
C GLU A 417 22.41 -14.55 22.13
N LEU A 418 22.00 -13.45 21.49
CA LEU A 418 21.85 -12.15 22.15
C LEU A 418 20.60 -12.04 23.02
N ASN A 419 19.61 -12.94 22.86
CA ASN A 419 18.37 -12.94 23.64
C ASN A 419 18.56 -13.36 25.11
N GLY A 420 19.67 -14.01 25.48
CA GLY A 420 19.90 -14.54 26.84
C GLY A 420 19.54 -13.58 28.00
N PRO A 421 20.02 -12.31 28.00
CA PRO A 421 19.68 -11.33 29.03
C PRO A 421 18.22 -10.85 28.99
N PHE A 422 17.54 -10.95 27.85
CA PHE A 422 16.19 -10.41 27.64
C PHE A 422 15.11 -11.47 27.84
N GLY A 423 15.39 -12.75 27.55
CA GLY A 423 14.53 -13.89 27.88
C GLY A 423 13.20 -13.93 27.13
N PHE A 424 13.16 -13.49 25.87
CA PHE A 424 11.97 -13.64 25.03
C PHE A 424 11.76 -15.08 24.57
N GLU A 425 10.50 -15.48 24.40
CA GLU A 425 10.14 -16.63 23.58
C GLU A 425 10.17 -16.17 22.11
N LEU A 426 11.19 -16.59 21.37
CA LEU A 426 11.41 -16.12 19.99
C LEU A 426 10.60 -16.95 18.99
N SER A 427 9.90 -16.25 18.09
CA SER A 427 9.21 -16.85 16.95
C SER A 427 9.82 -16.33 15.66
N PHE A 428 10.42 -17.21 14.85
CA PHE A 428 11.16 -16.80 13.66
C PHE A 428 10.34 -16.91 12.36
N VAL A 429 10.26 -15.80 11.63
CA VAL A 429 9.65 -15.71 10.30
C VAL A 429 10.71 -15.48 9.24
N ALA A 430 10.89 -16.48 8.36
CA ALA A 430 11.94 -16.45 7.34
C ALA A 430 11.62 -15.51 6.16
N ASP A 431 10.33 -15.30 5.87
CA ASP A 431 9.89 -14.49 4.73
C ASP A 431 10.30 -13.02 4.92
N PRO A 432 11.10 -12.43 4.00
CA PRO A 432 11.52 -11.04 4.09
C PRO A 432 10.61 -10.08 3.31
N TYR A 433 9.61 -10.56 2.58
CA TYR A 433 8.70 -9.73 1.80
C TYR A 433 7.53 -9.25 2.67
N LEU A 434 7.86 -8.45 3.67
CA LEU A 434 6.92 -7.91 4.66
C LEU A 434 6.21 -6.66 4.12
N PRO A 435 4.96 -6.38 4.50
CA PRO A 435 4.25 -5.17 4.10
C PRO A 435 4.65 -3.99 5.01
N THR A 436 5.93 -3.66 5.07
CA THR A 436 6.51 -2.57 5.89
C THR A 436 7.79 -2.08 5.20
N ASP A 437 8.43 -1.02 5.68
CA ASP A 437 9.59 -0.37 5.05
C ASP A 437 10.77 -1.31 4.76
N SER A 438 10.89 -2.42 5.51
CA SER A 438 11.87 -3.47 5.23
C SER A 438 11.80 -4.06 3.82
N ARG A 439 10.64 -3.97 3.16
CA ARG A 439 10.43 -4.42 1.79
C ARG A 439 11.33 -3.72 0.80
N GLU A 440 11.39 -2.39 0.87
CA GLU A 440 12.12 -1.57 -0.10
C GLU A 440 13.62 -1.81 0.04
N LEU A 441 14.12 -1.96 1.28
CA LEU A 441 15.53 -2.25 1.56
C LEU A 441 15.90 -3.69 1.16
N ASN A 442 15.04 -4.67 1.43
CA ASN A 442 15.26 -6.05 1.00
C ASN A 442 15.26 -6.18 -0.53
N ALA A 443 14.37 -5.47 -1.22
CA ALA A 443 14.33 -5.42 -2.69
C ALA A 443 15.62 -4.82 -3.28
N ALA A 444 16.25 -3.91 -2.55
CA ALA A 444 17.55 -3.34 -2.89
C ALA A 444 18.77 -4.17 -2.41
N ALA A 445 18.54 -5.45 -2.06
CA ALA A 445 19.56 -6.40 -1.63
C ALA A 445 20.29 -6.05 -0.32
N VAL A 446 19.63 -5.31 0.58
CA VAL A 446 20.12 -5.09 1.96
C VAL A 446 19.58 -6.19 2.88
N PRO A 447 20.42 -6.88 3.68
CA PRO A 447 19.96 -7.83 4.70
C PRO A 447 19.02 -7.16 5.70
N THR A 448 17.78 -7.65 5.82
CA THR A 448 16.76 -7.06 6.69
C THR A 448 16.34 -7.97 7.84
N LEU A 449 16.06 -7.39 8.99
CA LEU A 449 15.51 -8.07 10.16
C LEU A 449 14.40 -7.20 10.74
N ALA A 450 13.21 -7.76 10.99
CA ALA A 450 12.10 -7.00 11.54
C ALA A 450 11.64 -7.57 12.89
N PHE A 451 11.34 -6.69 13.84
CA PHE A 451 10.76 -7.05 15.13
C PHE A 451 9.28 -6.69 15.15
N PHE A 452 8.45 -7.61 15.66
CA PHE A 452 6.99 -7.48 15.65
C PHE A 452 6.37 -8.18 16.86
N THR A 453 5.31 -7.61 17.45
CA THR A 453 4.62 -8.20 18.61
C THR A 453 3.26 -8.84 18.29
N GLY A 454 2.85 -8.83 17.02
CA GLY A 454 1.60 -9.43 16.58
C GLY A 454 0.48 -8.41 16.39
N SER A 455 -0.43 -8.69 15.46
CA SER A 455 -1.61 -7.85 15.26
C SER A 455 -2.58 -7.91 16.45
N HIS A 456 -3.39 -6.87 16.61
CA HIS A 456 -4.39 -6.79 17.68
C HIS A 456 -5.68 -6.10 17.23
N GLU A 457 -6.72 -6.19 18.05
CA GLU A 457 -8.05 -5.66 17.72
C GLU A 457 -8.12 -4.14 17.56
N ASP A 458 -7.15 -3.43 18.11
CA ASP A 458 -7.04 -1.96 18.02
C ASP A 458 -6.24 -1.45 16.82
N TYR A 459 -5.63 -2.35 16.04
CA TYR A 459 -4.85 -1.98 14.85
C TYR A 459 -5.68 -1.14 13.87
N HIS A 460 -5.10 -0.06 13.33
CA HIS A 460 -5.77 0.90 12.44
C HIS A 460 -7.08 1.48 13.01
N ARG A 461 -7.18 1.62 14.33
CA ARG A 461 -8.36 2.20 15.01
C ARG A 461 -7.96 3.33 15.95
N PRO A 462 -8.90 4.23 16.29
CA PRO A 462 -8.69 5.26 17.32
C PRO A 462 -8.30 4.71 18.70
N THR A 463 -8.56 3.42 18.95
CA THR A 463 -8.22 2.76 20.20
C THR A 463 -6.79 2.25 20.28
N ASP A 464 -5.96 2.41 19.23
CA ASP A 464 -4.51 2.20 19.31
C ASP A 464 -3.83 3.38 20.01
N ASP A 465 -3.90 3.36 21.34
CA ASP A 465 -3.55 4.48 22.22
C ASP A 465 -2.46 4.08 23.25
N ALA A 466 -1.75 5.06 23.80
CA ALA A 466 -0.57 4.89 24.66
C ALA A 466 -0.86 4.02 25.89
N ASP A 467 -2.07 4.10 26.47
CA ASP A 467 -2.47 3.29 27.62
C ASP A 467 -2.58 1.78 27.31
N ALA A 468 -2.60 1.41 26.03
CA ALA A 468 -2.71 0.03 25.58
C ALA A 468 -1.36 -0.72 25.52
N LEU A 469 -0.22 0.00 25.62
CA LEU A 469 1.10 -0.59 25.40
C LEU A 469 1.66 -1.32 26.63
N ASN A 470 2.54 -2.29 26.35
CA ASN A 470 3.38 -2.98 27.30
C ASN A 470 4.79 -2.35 27.31
N TYR A 471 4.95 -1.28 28.09
CA TYR A 471 6.22 -0.53 28.16
C TYR A 471 7.41 -1.35 28.68
N GLU A 472 7.19 -2.27 29.63
CA GLU A 472 8.25 -3.17 30.09
C GLU A 472 8.74 -4.09 28.95
N GLY A 473 7.79 -4.59 28.14
CA GLY A 473 8.09 -5.35 26.93
C GLY A 473 8.85 -4.53 25.90
N LEU A 474 8.38 -3.30 25.63
CA LEU A 474 8.98 -2.39 24.68
C LEU A 474 10.44 -2.01 25.04
N GLU A 475 10.71 -1.73 26.31
CA GLU A 475 12.08 -1.48 26.79
C GLU A 475 12.99 -2.71 26.63
N ARG A 476 12.48 -3.91 26.92
CA ARG A 476 13.23 -5.16 26.69
C ARG A 476 13.51 -5.39 25.20
N ILE A 477 12.54 -5.11 24.32
CA ILE A 477 12.69 -5.25 22.86
C ILE A 477 13.75 -4.27 22.36
N SER A 478 13.69 -3.01 22.82
CA SER A 478 14.69 -1.98 22.54
C SER A 478 16.09 -2.40 22.99
N GLY A 479 16.20 -3.08 24.12
CA GLY A 479 17.46 -3.66 24.61
C GLY A 479 18.02 -4.75 23.69
N LEU A 480 17.19 -5.70 23.25
CA LEU A 480 17.62 -6.74 22.30
C LEU A 480 18.02 -6.15 20.95
N ALA A 481 17.22 -5.21 20.44
CA ALA A 481 17.51 -4.45 19.23
C ALA A 481 18.88 -3.74 19.31
N THR A 482 19.14 -3.08 20.44
CA THR A 482 20.43 -2.42 20.72
C THR A 482 21.57 -3.42 20.69
N ALA A 483 21.40 -4.61 21.29
CA ALA A 483 22.44 -5.63 21.30
C ALA A 483 22.75 -6.14 19.89
N VAL A 484 21.72 -6.39 19.06
CA VAL A 484 21.88 -6.81 17.66
C VAL A 484 22.59 -5.71 16.85
N ALA A 485 22.11 -4.47 16.94
CA ALA A 485 22.72 -3.34 16.25
C ALA A 485 24.18 -3.09 16.68
N ALA A 486 24.49 -3.21 17.98
CA ALA A 486 25.84 -3.05 18.50
C ALA A 486 26.78 -4.16 18.02
N HIS A 487 26.28 -5.39 17.91
CA HIS A 487 27.03 -6.49 17.30
C HIS A 487 27.36 -6.18 15.84
N LEU A 488 26.35 -5.82 15.04
CA LEU A 488 26.52 -5.48 13.62
C LEU A 488 27.48 -4.29 13.42
N ALA A 489 27.37 -3.27 14.26
CA ALA A 489 28.20 -2.07 14.17
C ALA A 489 29.70 -2.34 14.45
N ASN A 490 30.04 -3.50 15.03
CA ASN A 490 31.41 -3.88 15.38
C ASN A 490 31.83 -5.24 14.77
N ALA A 491 30.98 -5.87 13.95
CA ALA A 491 31.32 -7.11 13.26
C ALA A 491 32.46 -6.86 12.26
N ALA A 492 33.36 -7.82 12.09
CA ALA A 492 34.46 -7.69 11.13
C ALA A 492 33.92 -7.65 9.68
N GLU A 493 33.05 -8.61 9.37
CA GLU A 493 32.38 -8.75 8.08
C GLU A 493 30.90 -8.35 8.25
N PRO A 494 30.27 -7.76 7.22
CA PRO A 494 28.83 -7.55 7.23
C PRO A 494 28.06 -8.88 7.10
N PRO A 495 26.77 -8.90 7.44
CA PRO A 495 25.88 -10.04 7.16
C PRO A 495 25.82 -10.35 5.67
N ASP A 496 25.70 -11.63 5.31
CA ASP A 496 25.42 -12.00 3.92
C ASP A 496 23.98 -11.65 3.54
N PHE A 497 23.76 -11.16 2.32
CA PHE A 497 22.42 -11.07 1.75
C PHE A 497 22.06 -12.40 1.07
N ILE A 498 20.97 -13.00 1.53
CA ILE A 498 20.34 -14.14 0.89
C ILE A 498 19.08 -13.65 0.22
N GLU A 499 19.10 -13.66 -1.11
CA GLU A 499 17.87 -13.53 -1.88
C GLU A 499 16.98 -14.74 -1.57
N VAL A 500 15.98 -14.54 -0.71
CA VAL A 500 15.04 -15.60 -0.35
C VAL A 500 14.20 -15.90 -1.57
N VAL A 501 14.51 -17.03 -2.20
CA VAL A 501 13.57 -17.71 -3.10
C VAL A 501 12.35 -17.98 -2.25
N GLN A 502 11.29 -17.24 -2.54
CA GLN A 502 10.16 -17.11 -1.65
C GLN A 502 9.44 -18.48 -1.61
N GLY A 503 9.84 -19.32 -0.65
CA GLY A 503 9.32 -20.66 -0.44
C GLY A 503 8.07 -20.59 0.41
N VAL A 504 7.02 -21.26 -0.06
CA VAL A 504 5.71 -21.45 0.59
C VAL A 504 5.88 -21.70 2.10
N ARG A 505 5.40 -20.79 2.96
CA ARG A 505 5.13 -21.09 4.37
C ARG A 505 3.67 -21.47 4.53
N GLN A 506 3.47 -22.71 5.02
CA GLN A 506 2.19 -23.29 5.36
C GLN A 506 1.53 -22.58 6.55
N THR A 507 0.42 -21.90 6.29
CA THR A 507 -0.70 -21.77 7.25
C THR A 507 -2.02 -21.68 6.49
N GLY A 508 -2.86 -22.71 6.63
CA GLY A 508 -4.32 -22.64 6.48
C GLY A 508 -4.91 -22.40 5.08
N GLN A 509 -5.24 -23.49 4.37
CA GLN A 509 -6.01 -23.55 3.11
C GLN A 509 -5.44 -22.69 1.97
N ALA A 510 -4.36 -23.18 1.36
CA ALA A 510 -3.70 -22.60 0.19
C ALA A 510 -4.65 -22.52 -1.02
N VAL A 511 -4.89 -21.30 -1.49
CA VAL A 511 -5.20 -21.07 -2.90
C VAL A 511 -3.85 -20.95 -3.60
N MET A 512 -3.49 -21.95 -4.39
CA MET A 512 -2.26 -21.95 -5.20
C MET A 512 -2.15 -20.64 -6.00
N ARG A 513 -1.12 -19.84 -5.73
CA ARG A 513 -0.82 -18.63 -6.48
C ARG A 513 0.16 -18.94 -7.61
N ILE A 514 -0.05 -18.28 -8.74
CA ILE A 514 0.80 -18.41 -9.93
C ILE A 514 2.11 -17.66 -9.67
N PHE A 515 3.23 -18.31 -9.96
CA PHE A 515 4.56 -17.75 -9.80
C PHE A 515 5.26 -17.58 -11.15
N THR A 516 5.61 -16.34 -11.47
CA THR A 516 6.30 -15.99 -12.72
C THR A 516 7.76 -15.58 -12.49
N GLY A 517 8.19 -15.36 -11.25
CA GLY A 517 9.58 -14.97 -10.96
C GLY A 517 9.95 -13.54 -11.35
N THR A 518 9.00 -12.67 -11.70
CA THR A 518 9.26 -11.24 -11.94
C THR A 518 9.29 -10.46 -10.62
N ILE A 519 10.14 -9.45 -10.52
CA ILE A 519 10.14 -8.48 -9.43
C ILE A 519 9.70 -7.14 -10.03
N PRO A 520 8.41 -6.77 -9.86
CA PRO A 520 7.90 -5.51 -10.38
C PRO A 520 8.54 -4.29 -9.71
N ASP A 521 8.78 -3.25 -10.50
CA ASP A 521 9.00 -1.90 -10.02
C ASP A 521 7.63 -1.20 -9.86
N TYR A 522 7.21 -1.02 -8.60
CA TYR A 522 5.91 -0.44 -8.24
C TYR A 522 5.88 1.09 -8.37
N ALA A 523 7.03 1.73 -8.61
CA ALA A 523 7.20 3.18 -8.70
C ALA A 523 7.12 3.71 -10.14
N SER A 524 7.31 2.82 -11.12
CA SER A 524 7.36 3.17 -12.52
C SER A 524 6.03 3.71 -13.05
N GLU A 525 6.06 4.93 -13.62
CA GLU A 525 4.98 5.50 -14.45
C GLU A 525 5.04 5.05 -15.92
N ALA A 526 5.98 4.16 -16.29
CA ALA A 526 6.10 3.68 -17.65
C ALA A 526 4.84 2.90 -18.08
N GLU A 527 4.43 3.07 -19.35
CA GLU A 527 3.36 2.30 -19.99
C GLU A 527 3.81 0.84 -20.19
N GLY A 528 3.60 0.02 -19.16
CA GLY A 528 4.12 -1.34 -19.01
C GLY A 528 4.35 -1.72 -17.55
N LEU A 529 4.85 -2.93 -17.32
CA LEU A 529 5.42 -3.33 -16.04
C LEU A 529 6.94 -3.28 -16.13
N LEU A 530 7.56 -2.28 -15.51
CA LEU A 530 9.01 -2.24 -15.37
C LEU A 530 9.44 -3.27 -14.32
N LEU A 531 10.51 -4.01 -14.60
CA LEU A 531 11.08 -4.95 -13.66
C LEU A 531 12.26 -4.30 -12.95
N SER A 532 12.20 -4.17 -11.63
CA SER A 532 13.38 -3.86 -10.81
C SER A 532 14.35 -5.05 -10.80
N GLY A 533 13.82 -6.27 -10.99
CA GLY A 533 14.60 -7.48 -11.09
C GLY A 533 13.79 -8.70 -11.52
N VAL A 534 14.45 -9.86 -11.49
CA VAL A 534 13.82 -11.17 -11.63
C VAL A 534 14.41 -12.11 -10.58
N ILE A 535 13.61 -13.03 -10.08
CA ILE A 535 14.03 -14.03 -9.11
C ILE A 535 15.00 -15.00 -9.78
N ALA A 536 16.18 -15.16 -9.18
CA ALA A 536 17.20 -16.07 -9.67
C ALA A 536 16.68 -17.53 -9.70
N GLY A 537 16.87 -18.21 -10.82
CA GLY A 537 16.36 -19.56 -11.09
C GLY A 537 14.86 -19.64 -11.34
N GLY A 538 14.12 -18.52 -11.30
CA GLY A 538 12.67 -18.49 -11.51
C GLY A 538 12.23 -18.43 -12.98
N PRO A 539 10.93 -18.56 -13.26
CA PRO A 539 10.40 -18.61 -14.62
C PRO A 539 10.75 -17.41 -15.50
N ALA A 540 10.72 -16.20 -14.96
CA ALA A 540 11.08 -14.98 -15.69
C ALA A 540 12.55 -14.99 -16.13
N GLN A 541 13.47 -15.38 -15.24
CA GLN A 541 14.87 -15.52 -15.60
C GLN A 541 15.08 -16.64 -16.63
N ALA A 542 14.38 -17.77 -16.50
CA ALA A 542 14.42 -18.87 -17.47
C ALA A 542 13.89 -18.45 -18.85
N ALA A 543 12.91 -17.56 -18.89
CA ALA A 543 12.39 -16.91 -20.09
C ALA A 543 13.32 -15.79 -20.63
N GLY A 544 14.39 -15.48 -19.92
CA GLY A 544 15.42 -14.52 -20.33
C GLY A 544 15.14 -13.08 -19.92
N LEU A 545 14.17 -12.82 -19.05
CA LEU A 545 13.90 -11.50 -18.48
C LEU A 545 14.98 -11.14 -17.43
N GLN A 546 15.20 -9.85 -17.22
CA GLN A 546 16.13 -9.29 -16.25
C GLN A 546 15.64 -7.93 -15.71
N GLY A 547 16.29 -7.42 -14.67
CA GLY A 547 16.03 -6.05 -14.19
C GLY A 547 16.27 -5.01 -15.30
N GLY A 548 15.39 -4.02 -15.37
CA GLY A 548 15.34 -3.00 -16.43
C GLY A 548 14.47 -3.35 -17.64
N ASP A 549 13.92 -4.57 -17.72
CA ASP A 549 12.96 -4.93 -18.77
C ASP A 549 11.58 -4.34 -18.49
N LEU A 550 10.91 -3.84 -19.53
CA LEU A 550 9.54 -3.33 -19.46
C LEU A 550 8.59 -4.34 -20.12
N ILE A 551 7.84 -5.12 -19.34
CA ILE A 551 6.82 -6.04 -19.86
C ILE A 551 5.64 -5.22 -20.40
N VAL A 552 5.26 -5.47 -21.65
CA VAL A 552 4.17 -4.78 -22.35
C VAL A 552 3.02 -5.71 -22.74
N SER A 553 3.23 -7.03 -22.65
CA SER A 553 2.16 -8.03 -22.79
C SER A 553 2.50 -9.33 -22.05
N LEU A 554 1.49 -9.96 -21.45
CA LEU A 554 1.58 -11.28 -20.82
C LEU A 554 0.31 -12.08 -21.12
N ALA A 555 0.45 -13.33 -21.58
CA ALA A 555 -0.66 -14.22 -21.93
C ALA A 555 -1.69 -13.59 -22.89
N GLY A 556 -1.21 -12.75 -23.81
CA GLY A 556 -2.06 -12.01 -24.76
C GLY A 556 -2.84 -10.83 -24.16
N GLN A 557 -2.67 -10.53 -22.87
CA GLN A 557 -3.17 -9.30 -22.24
C GLN A 557 -2.18 -8.16 -22.46
N THR A 558 -2.69 -6.95 -22.62
CA THR A 558 -1.86 -5.75 -22.66
C THR A 558 -1.51 -5.34 -21.23
N ILE A 559 -0.22 -5.11 -20.98
CA ILE A 559 0.25 -4.63 -19.67
C ILE A 559 0.59 -3.15 -19.83
N ALA A 560 -0.23 -2.28 -19.27
CA ALA A 560 0.01 -0.83 -19.23
C ALA A 560 0.51 -0.37 -17.86
N ASN A 561 0.24 -1.14 -16.80
CA ASN A 561 0.72 -0.87 -15.45
C ASN A 561 0.88 -2.18 -14.65
N ILE A 562 1.27 -2.06 -13.38
CA ILE A 562 1.50 -3.19 -12.48
C ILE A 562 0.25 -3.97 -12.06
N TYR A 563 -0.91 -3.33 -12.03
CA TYR A 563 -2.16 -3.98 -11.68
C TYR A 563 -2.62 -4.89 -12.82
N ASP A 564 -2.48 -4.43 -14.05
CA ASP A 564 -2.71 -5.23 -15.25
C ASP A 564 -1.91 -6.52 -15.22
N TYR A 565 -0.65 -6.43 -14.79
CA TYR A 565 0.19 -7.60 -14.61
C TYR A 565 -0.37 -8.54 -13.55
N THR A 566 -0.76 -8.01 -12.39
CA THR A 566 -1.38 -8.80 -11.31
C THR A 566 -2.62 -9.52 -11.79
N TYR A 567 -3.44 -8.90 -12.63
CA TYR A 567 -4.63 -9.53 -13.22
C TYR A 567 -4.27 -10.55 -14.30
N ALA A 568 -3.27 -10.26 -15.13
CA ALA A 568 -2.78 -11.20 -16.12
C ALA A 568 -2.20 -12.47 -15.48
N LEU A 569 -1.71 -12.39 -14.23
CA LEU A 569 -1.27 -13.57 -13.47
C LEU A 569 -2.42 -14.57 -13.26
N ASP A 570 -3.65 -14.12 -13.00
CA ASP A 570 -4.79 -15.02 -12.76
C ASP A 570 -5.22 -15.82 -14.01
N LEU A 571 -4.80 -15.39 -15.20
CA LEU A 571 -5.06 -16.09 -16.47
C LEU A 571 -4.05 -17.20 -16.76
N LEU A 572 -2.91 -17.19 -16.06
CA LEU A 572 -1.86 -18.15 -16.28
C LEU A 572 -2.24 -19.53 -15.71
N LYS A 573 -1.56 -20.56 -16.18
CA LYS A 573 -1.67 -21.91 -15.63
C LYS A 573 -0.30 -22.44 -15.34
N VAL A 574 -0.17 -23.04 -14.17
CA VAL A 574 1.08 -23.65 -13.73
C VAL A 574 1.52 -24.72 -14.73
N GLY A 575 2.76 -24.61 -15.19
CA GLY A 575 3.38 -25.54 -16.12
C GLY A 575 2.92 -25.39 -17.57
N GLU A 576 2.01 -24.46 -17.88
CA GLU A 576 1.61 -24.14 -19.25
C GLU A 576 2.37 -22.90 -19.74
N PRO A 577 3.04 -22.95 -20.90
CA PRO A 577 3.75 -21.80 -21.43
C PRO A 577 2.79 -20.66 -21.79
N ALA A 578 3.16 -19.45 -21.40
CA ALA A 578 2.49 -18.21 -21.77
C ALA A 578 3.46 -17.28 -22.53
N GLU A 579 2.95 -16.59 -23.53
CA GLU A 579 3.72 -15.57 -24.23
C GLU A 579 3.92 -14.35 -23.32
N VAL A 580 5.16 -13.86 -23.25
CA VAL A 580 5.50 -12.57 -22.64
C VAL A 580 6.24 -11.71 -23.66
N ILE A 581 5.81 -10.46 -23.80
CA ILE A 581 6.46 -9.47 -24.67
C ILE A 581 7.00 -8.37 -23.76
N PHE A 582 8.30 -8.09 -23.87
CA PHE A 582 8.97 -7.06 -23.08
C PHE A 582 9.88 -6.19 -23.96
N VAL A 583 10.21 -5.00 -23.47
CA VAL A 583 11.10 -4.04 -24.12
C VAL A 583 12.40 -3.97 -23.33
N ARG A 584 13.52 -4.14 -24.05
CA ARG A 584 14.88 -3.98 -23.51
C ARG A 584 15.66 -3.07 -24.45
N ASP A 585 16.25 -2.00 -23.92
CA ASP A 585 17.03 -1.03 -24.70
C ASP A 585 16.26 -0.47 -25.93
N GLY A 586 14.94 -0.39 -25.85
CA GLY A 586 14.05 0.07 -26.92
C GLY A 586 13.66 -1.00 -27.96
N GLU A 587 14.16 -2.23 -27.86
CA GLU A 587 13.77 -3.35 -28.72
C GLU A 587 12.67 -4.21 -28.09
N ARG A 588 11.64 -4.55 -28.87
CA ARG A 588 10.57 -5.49 -28.45
C ARG A 588 11.04 -6.92 -28.61
N ILE A 589 11.00 -7.69 -27.53
CA ILE A 589 11.42 -9.09 -27.44
C ILE A 589 10.22 -9.94 -27.02
N THR A 590 9.99 -11.05 -27.71
CA THR A 590 8.97 -12.05 -27.37
C THR A 590 9.65 -13.29 -26.79
N ALA A 591 9.19 -13.74 -25.62
CA ALA A 591 9.67 -14.94 -24.95
C ALA A 591 8.50 -15.82 -24.47
N GLU A 592 8.84 -17.05 -24.12
CA GLU A 592 7.91 -18.02 -23.53
C GLU A 592 8.21 -18.13 -22.03
N LEU A 593 7.24 -17.75 -21.21
CA LEU A 593 7.31 -17.83 -19.76
C LEU A 593 6.46 -18.99 -19.28
N ILE A 594 7.06 -19.94 -18.56
CA ILE A 594 6.36 -21.12 -18.02
C ILE A 594 6.13 -20.88 -16.53
N PRO A 595 4.93 -20.44 -16.11
CA PRO A 595 4.65 -20.14 -14.71
C PRO A 595 4.74 -21.41 -13.87
N GLU A 596 5.25 -21.28 -12.66
CA GLU A 596 5.30 -22.38 -11.70
C GLU A 596 4.21 -22.21 -10.63
N ALA A 597 3.85 -23.31 -9.97
CA ALA A 597 2.94 -23.26 -8.84
C ALA A 597 3.68 -22.78 -7.61
N ARG A 598 3.02 -21.93 -6.84
CA ARG A 598 3.49 -21.51 -5.54
C ARG A 598 2.30 -21.46 -4.58
N GLU A 599 2.28 -22.34 -3.59
CA GLU A 599 1.22 -22.37 -2.56
C GLU A 599 1.21 -21.11 -1.68
#